data_AF-A0A1V4RD99-F1
#
_entry.id   AF-A0A1V4RD99-F1
#
_cell.length_a   1.000
_cell.length_b   1.000
_cell.length_c   1.000
_cell.angle_alpha   90.00
_cell.angle_beta   90.00
_cell.angle_gamma   90.00
#
_symmetry.space_group_name_H-M   'P 1'
#
loop_
_entity.id
_entity.type
_entity.pdbx_description
1 polymer ?
#
loop_
_entity_poly.entity_id
_entity_poly.type
_entity_poly.pdbx_seq_one_letter_code
_entity_poly.pdbx_strand_id
1 'polypeptide(L)'
;MWKGLKNNKLAVAALFVLGGLYLTAIFAGFFSPYRYDDGDIAYRWAPPAKLHFINVQKKIFRPYVYGYKVKVDRYYRRVYSEDRSRIYPVKLFVKGFRYKIFGIFSVNRHLFGT
;
A
#
# COMPACT_ATOMS: atom_id res chain seq x y z
N MET A 1 1.56 31.20 26.22
CA MET A 1 1.93 29.83 25.77
C MET A 1 2.14 29.72 24.26
N TRP A 2 1.21 30.13 23.39
CA TRP A 2 1.36 30.02 21.92
C TRP A 2 2.54 30.79 21.31
N LYS A 3 2.85 32.00 21.83
CA LYS A 3 4.02 32.79 21.40
C LYS A 3 5.36 32.12 21.73
N GLY A 4 5.45 31.43 22.88
CA GLY A 4 6.66 30.70 23.27
C GLY A 4 6.88 29.43 22.44
N LEU A 5 5.80 28.74 22.07
CA LEU A 5 5.85 27.57 21.19
C LEU A 5 6.34 27.93 19.78
N LYS A 6 5.88 29.06 19.22
CA LYS A 6 6.31 29.54 17.88
C LYS A 6 7.77 29.98 17.82
N ASN A 7 8.34 30.44 18.93
CA ASN A 7 9.73 30.90 18.97
C ASN A 7 10.74 29.74 19.01
N ASN A 8 10.32 28.55 19.44
CA ASN A 8 11.18 27.37 19.44
C ASN A 8 10.98 26.56 18.15
N LYS A 9 11.98 26.61 17.26
CA LYS A 9 11.98 25.88 15.99
C LYS A 9 11.77 24.37 16.17
N LEU A 10 12.27 23.78 17.26
CA LEU A 10 12.07 22.35 17.57
C LEU A 10 10.63 22.04 17.97
N ALA A 11 9.99 22.92 18.76
CA ALA A 11 8.61 22.73 19.17
C ALA A 11 7.64 22.84 17.97
N VAL A 12 7.92 23.75 17.04
CA VAL A 12 7.16 23.85 15.79
C VAL A 12 7.37 22.61 14.91
N ALA A 13 8.61 22.11 14.78
CA ALA A 13 8.88 20.89 14.03
C ALA A 13 8.15 19.67 14.62
N ALA A 14 8.18 19.51 15.96
CA ALA A 14 7.46 18.45 16.65
C ALA A 14 5.94 18.53 16.41
N LEU A 15 5.37 19.75 16.39
CA LEU A 15 3.95 19.96 16.08
C LEU A 15 3.61 19.53 14.65
N PHE A 16 4.46 19.83 13.66
CA PHE A 16 4.27 19.39 12.28
C PHE A 16 4.34 17.87 12.14
N VAL A 17 5.32 17.23 12.79
CA VAL A 17 5.43 15.77 12.79
C VAL A 17 4.20 15.13 13.42
N LEU A 18 3.77 15.63 14.58
CA LEU A 18 2.58 15.14 15.27
C LEU A 18 1.32 15.33 14.42
N GLY A 19 1.16 16.50 13.81
CA GLY A 19 0.05 16.78 12.89
C GLY A 19 0.06 15.83 11.70
N GLY A 20 1.23 15.55 11.12
CA GLY A 20 1.40 14.58 10.05
C GLY A 20 0.96 13.17 10.44
N LEU A 21 1.35 12.70 11.64
CA LEU A 21 0.95 11.40 12.15
C LEU A 21 -0.57 11.30 12.39
N TYR A 22 -1.21 12.34 12.91
CA TYR A 22 -2.67 12.34 13.06
C TYR A 22 -3.39 12.37 11.71
N LEU A 23 -2.86 13.10 10.74
CA LEU A 23 -3.41 13.10 9.38
C LEU A 23 -3.31 11.72 8.73
N THR A 24 -2.17 11.02 8.84
CA THR A 24 -2.05 9.66 8.31
C THR A 24 -2.98 8.68 9.02
N ALA A 25 -3.23 8.85 10.32
CA ALA A 25 -4.19 8.03 11.07
C ALA A 25 -5.65 8.28 10.62
N ILE A 26 -6.07 9.54 10.47
CA ILE A 26 -7.43 9.89 10.00
C ILE A 26 -7.68 9.36 8.58
N PHE A 27 -6.65 9.45 7.73
CA PHE A 27 -6.69 8.99 6.35
C PHE A 27 -6.06 7.60 6.18
N ALA A 28 -5.98 6.78 7.23
CA ALA A 28 -5.33 5.46 7.16
C ALA A 28 -5.93 4.58 6.06
N GLY A 29 -7.26 4.63 5.89
CA GLY A 29 -7.95 3.92 4.82
C GLY A 29 -7.62 4.43 3.41
N PHE A 30 -7.15 5.67 3.24
CA PHE A 30 -6.69 6.18 1.95
C PHE A 30 -5.27 5.69 1.62
N PHE A 31 -4.39 5.62 2.63
CA PHE A 31 -3.00 5.19 2.46
C PHE A 31 -2.84 3.67 2.40
N SER A 32 -3.76 2.90 3.02
CA SER A 32 -3.67 1.45 3.08
C SER A 32 -4.09 0.79 1.76
N PRO A 33 -3.26 -0.07 1.15
CA PRO A 33 -3.62 -0.75 -0.10
C PRO A 33 -4.56 -1.96 0.10
N TYR A 34 -4.70 -2.46 1.33
CA TYR A 34 -5.57 -3.58 1.71
C TYR A 34 -6.19 -3.31 3.09
N ARG A 35 -7.23 -4.06 3.46
CA ARG A 35 -7.83 -3.93 4.79
C ARG A 35 -6.98 -4.68 5.83
N TYR A 36 -7.04 -4.25 7.08
CA TYR A 36 -6.30 -4.92 8.17
C TYR A 36 -6.73 -6.39 8.37
N ASP A 37 -7.95 -6.74 7.96
CA ASP A 37 -8.54 -8.08 8.01
C ASP A 37 -8.35 -8.89 6.72
N ASP A 38 -7.72 -8.31 5.68
CA ASP A 38 -7.41 -9.01 4.43
C ASP A 38 -6.16 -9.89 4.59
N GLY A 39 -6.35 -11.14 5.00
CA GLY A 39 -5.29 -12.13 5.11
C GLY A 39 -5.36 -13.20 4.02
N ASP A 40 -4.54 -13.10 2.98
CA ASP A 40 -4.48 -14.15 1.95
C ASP A 40 -3.54 -15.30 2.38
N ILE A 41 -4.16 -16.44 2.73
CA ILE A 41 -3.46 -17.66 3.20
C ILE A 41 -2.48 -18.17 2.14
N ALA A 42 -2.76 -17.95 0.85
CA ALA A 42 -1.88 -18.39 -0.22
C ALA A 42 -0.54 -17.63 -0.21
N TYR A 43 -0.53 -16.36 0.22
CA TYR A 43 0.64 -15.47 0.16
C TYR A 43 1.29 -15.20 1.53
N ARG A 44 0.88 -15.89 2.59
CA ARG A 44 1.41 -15.71 3.96
C ARG A 44 2.95 -15.73 4.05
N TRP A 45 3.59 -16.55 3.23
CA TRP A 45 5.06 -16.68 3.17
C TRP A 45 5.62 -16.24 1.82
N ALA A 46 4.84 -15.51 1.02
CA ALA A 46 5.32 -15.00 -0.24
C ALA A 46 6.41 -13.94 0.00
N PRO A 47 7.45 -13.90 -0.84
CA PRO A 47 8.42 -12.80 -0.79
C PRO A 47 7.71 -11.46 -1.12
N PRO A 48 8.28 -10.32 -0.68
CA PRO A 48 7.78 -9.01 -1.07
C PRO A 48 7.65 -8.88 -2.59
N ALA A 49 6.52 -8.34 -3.03
CA ALA A 49 6.22 -8.15 -4.44
C ALA A 49 7.24 -7.24 -5.12
N LYS A 50 7.89 -7.72 -6.19
CA LYS A 50 8.88 -6.94 -6.92
C LYS A 50 8.22 -5.96 -7.89
N LEU A 51 8.59 -4.69 -7.75
CA LEU A 51 8.19 -3.63 -8.68
C LEU A 51 9.04 -3.66 -9.95
N HIS A 52 8.36 -3.65 -11.09
CA HIS A 52 8.96 -3.57 -12.41
C HIS A 52 8.43 -2.32 -13.11
N PHE A 53 9.25 -1.65 -13.91
CA PHE A 53 8.88 -0.36 -14.52
C PHE A 53 8.70 -0.43 -16.03
N ILE A 54 9.46 -1.30 -16.69
CA ILE A 54 9.53 -1.38 -18.15
C ILE A 54 9.27 -2.83 -18.56
N ASN A 55 8.36 -3.02 -19.51
CA ASN A 55 8.17 -4.27 -20.23
C ASN A 55 8.08 -3.97 -21.73
N VAL A 56 9.17 -4.17 -22.46
CA VAL A 56 9.24 -3.89 -23.89
C VAL A 56 8.34 -4.84 -24.70
N GLN A 57 8.28 -6.12 -24.32
CA GLN A 57 7.48 -7.13 -25.03
C GLN A 57 5.97 -6.84 -24.94
N LYS A 58 5.50 -6.30 -23.81
CA LYS A 58 4.08 -5.99 -23.59
C LYS A 58 3.74 -4.50 -23.71
N LYS A 59 4.70 -3.67 -24.14
CA LYS A 59 4.56 -2.21 -24.28
C LYS A 59 4.05 -1.51 -23.00
N ILE A 60 4.54 -1.93 -21.84
CA ILE A 60 4.18 -1.34 -20.53
C ILE A 60 5.33 -0.46 -20.04
N PHE A 61 5.05 0.83 -19.86
CA PHE A 61 6.01 1.85 -19.40
C PHE A 61 5.53 2.55 -18.12
N ARG A 62 4.99 1.77 -17.19
CA ARG A 62 4.50 2.24 -15.89
C ARG A 62 4.86 1.20 -14.83
N PRO A 63 4.95 1.56 -13.54
CA PRO A 63 5.20 0.59 -12.49
C PRO A 63 4.14 -0.54 -12.51
N TYR A 64 4.57 -1.79 -12.41
CA TYR A 64 3.73 -2.97 -12.40
C TYR A 64 4.36 -4.09 -11.56
N VAL A 65 3.53 -5.05 -11.17
CA VAL A 65 3.90 -6.22 -10.37
C VAL A 65 3.44 -7.49 -11.10
N TYR A 66 4.23 -8.57 -11.04
CA TYR A 66 3.80 -9.88 -11.51
C TYR A 66 3.02 -10.64 -10.44
N GLY A 67 2.01 -11.41 -10.84
CA GLY A 67 1.36 -12.35 -9.92
C GLY A 67 2.34 -13.43 -9.46
N TYR A 68 2.13 -14.01 -8.28
CA TYR A 68 2.85 -15.23 -7.90
C TYR A 68 2.03 -16.48 -8.21
N LYS A 69 2.71 -17.53 -8.64
CA LYS A 69 2.23 -18.91 -8.64
C LYS A 69 2.84 -19.63 -7.46
N VAL A 70 2.00 -20.30 -6.68
CA VAL A 70 2.42 -21.16 -5.57
C VAL A 70 2.48 -22.59 -6.07
N LYS A 71 3.63 -23.24 -5.92
CA LYS A 71 3.79 -24.68 -6.14
C LYS A 71 4.25 -25.34 -4.85
N VAL A 72 3.77 -26.55 -4.59
CA VAL A 72 4.25 -27.37 -3.48
C VAL A 72 5.28 -28.33 -4.03
N ASP A 73 6.49 -28.28 -3.48
CA ASP A 73 7.56 -29.20 -3.86
C ASP A 73 7.42 -30.55 -3.15
N ARG A 74 8.23 -31.54 -3.53
CA ARG A 74 8.25 -32.91 -2.98
C ARG A 74 8.39 -32.96 -1.45
N TYR A 75 8.98 -31.92 -0.85
CA TYR A 75 9.16 -31.76 0.60
C TYR A 75 8.05 -30.96 1.28
N TYR A 76 6.88 -30.80 0.66
CA TYR A 76 5.74 -30.01 1.15
C TYR A 76 6.05 -28.53 1.40
N ARG A 77 7.11 -28.00 0.77
CA ARG A 77 7.49 -26.59 0.85
C ARG A 77 6.73 -25.79 -0.20
N ARG A 78 6.18 -24.66 0.19
CA ARG A 78 5.57 -23.69 -0.74
C ARG A 78 6.68 -22.90 -1.45
N VAL A 79 6.81 -23.09 -2.74
CA VAL A 79 7.71 -22.34 -3.61
C VAL A 79 6.89 -21.30 -4.36
N TYR A 80 7.27 -20.03 -4.21
CA TYR A 80 6.65 -18.90 -4.88
C TYR A 80 7.47 -18.55 -6.11
N SER A 81 6.83 -18.50 -7.27
CA SER A 81 7.47 -18.09 -8.53
C SER A 81 6.63 -17.05 -9.24
N GLU A 82 7.29 -16.07 -9.85
CA GLU A 82 6.59 -15.02 -10.59
C GLU A 82 5.92 -15.59 -11.85
N ASP A 83 4.63 -15.31 -12.00
CA ASP A 83 3.83 -15.64 -13.17
C ASP A 83 3.83 -14.49 -14.16
N ARG A 84 4.76 -14.53 -15.13
CA ARG A 84 4.88 -13.51 -16.18
C ARG A 84 3.67 -13.42 -17.11
N SER A 85 2.72 -14.36 -17.03
CA SER A 85 1.45 -14.27 -17.76
C SER A 85 0.52 -13.20 -17.19
N ARG A 86 0.52 -12.99 -15.87
CA ARG A 86 -0.36 -12.04 -15.17
C ARG A 86 0.40 -10.80 -14.74
N ILE A 87 -0.01 -9.63 -15.24
CA ILE A 87 0.60 -8.34 -14.91
C ILE A 87 -0.43 -7.44 -14.26
N TYR A 88 -0.05 -6.89 -13.12
CA TYR A 88 -0.86 -5.96 -12.34
C TYR A 88 -0.21 -4.56 -12.38
N PRO A 89 -0.69 -3.65 -13.23
CA PRO A 89 -0.15 -2.29 -13.29
C PRO A 89 -0.52 -1.51 -12.03
N VAL A 90 0.45 -0.86 -11.41
CA VAL A 90 0.21 0.01 -10.26
C VAL A 90 -0.48 1.28 -10.74
N LYS A 91 -1.60 1.60 -10.11
CA LYS A 91 -2.44 2.76 -10.38
C LYS A 91 -2.54 3.62 -9.13
N LEU A 92 -2.68 4.92 -9.35
CA LEU A 92 -2.96 5.88 -8.29
C LEU A 92 -4.46 6.15 -8.19
N PHE A 93 -4.94 6.50 -7.00
CA PHE A 93 -6.34 6.90 -6.75
C PHE A 93 -7.39 5.85 -7.17
N VAL A 94 -7.07 4.58 -6.95
CA VAL A 94 -7.95 3.46 -7.31
C VAL A 94 -9.21 3.42 -6.44
N LYS A 95 -10.26 2.78 -6.94
CA LYS A 95 -11.43 2.43 -6.14
C LYS A 95 -11.18 1.06 -5.51
N GLY A 96 -11.32 0.97 -4.20
CA GLY A 96 -11.10 -0.26 -3.43
C GLY A 96 -12.16 -0.44 -2.35
N PHE A 97 -11.77 -1.02 -1.22
CA PHE A 97 -12.67 -1.22 -0.09
C PHE A 97 -13.20 0.11 0.46
N ARG A 98 -14.40 0.08 1.06
CA ARG A 98 -14.98 1.25 1.72
C ARG A 98 -14.40 1.40 3.13
N TYR A 99 -14.01 2.63 3.46
CA TYR A 99 -13.61 3.03 4.81
C TYR A 99 -14.35 4.30 5.21
N LYS A 100 -14.45 4.55 6.52
CA LYS A 100 -15.13 5.73 7.05
C LYS A 100 -14.11 6.72 7.59
N ILE A 101 -14.13 7.95 7.09
CA ILE A 101 -13.36 9.06 7.66
C ILE A 101 -14.20 9.67 8.79
N PHE A 102 -13.60 9.78 9.99
CA PHE A 102 -14.27 10.21 11.23
C PHE A 102 -15.54 9.41 11.59
N GLY A 103 -15.71 8.20 11.05
CA GLY A 103 -16.91 7.38 11.27
C GLY A 103 -18.17 7.83 10.51
N ILE A 104 -18.12 8.96 9.77
CA ILE A 104 -19.30 9.57 9.13
C ILE A 104 -19.19 9.49 7.59
N PHE A 105 -18.05 9.87 7.02
CA PHE A 105 -17.90 9.95 5.56
C PHE A 105 -17.39 8.62 5.00
N SER A 106 -18.24 7.90 4.27
CA SER A 106 -17.84 6.67 3.59
C SER A 106 -17.14 6.98 2.27
N VAL A 107 -15.87 6.63 2.17
CA VAL A 107 -15.01 6.84 1.00
C VAL A 107 -14.43 5.49 0.53
N ASN A 108 -14.08 5.38 -0.74
CA ASN A 108 -13.54 4.16 -1.34
C ASN A 108 -12.29 4.41 -2.22
N ARG A 109 -11.66 5.56 -2.08
CA ARG A 109 -10.48 5.95 -2.86
C ARG A 109 -9.22 5.59 -2.09
N HIS A 110 -8.29 4.95 -2.77
CA HIS A 110 -7.01 4.52 -2.21
C HIS A 110 -5.87 5.12 -3.00
N LEU A 111 -4.79 5.51 -2.34
CA LEU A 111 -3.67 6.20 -2.96
C LEU A 111 -2.98 5.31 -4.00
N PHE A 112 -2.80 4.02 -3.70
CA PHE A 112 -2.15 3.05 -4.59
C PHE A 112 -2.94 1.74 -4.64
N GLY A 113 -2.93 1.07 -5.79
CA GLY A 113 -3.43 -0.30 -5.95
C GLY A 113 -3.26 -0.79 -7.39
N THR A 114 -3.85 -1.93 -7.73
CA THR A 114 -3.73 -2.57 -9.06
C THR A 114 -5.07 -2.81 -9.74
#